data_AF-A0A0B3AUZ9-F1
#
_entry.id   AF-A0A0B3AUZ9-F1
#
_cell.length_a   1.000
_cell.length_b   1.000
_cell.length_c   1.000
_cell.angle_alpha   90.00
_cell.angle_beta   90.00
_cell.angle_gamma   90.00
#
_symmetry.space_group_name_H-M   'P 1'
#
loop_
_entity.id
_entity.type
_entity.pdbx_description
1 polymer ?
#
loop_
_entity_poly.entity_id
_entity_poly.type
_entity_poly.pdbx_seq_one_letter_code
_entity_poly.pdbx_strand_id
1 'polypeptide(L)'
;MEDYTLFLKSLLKKDMKDIETEALSENLKKEFDKTAENMLLKEFYEEAIKTLYLTKNFERLKKLGHELITKNKLGHAYNCFKYANDKQGMDKVGEAYIRNAEVDNAYSAYKFSENTEMISFLEENFIR
;
A
#
# COMPACT_ATOMS: atom_id res chain seq x y z
N MET A 1 -10.13 -29.69 7.17
CA MET A 1 -9.97 -28.43 6.42
C MET A 1 -8.86 -27.68 7.14
N GLU A 2 -7.69 -27.53 6.53
CA GLU A 2 -6.63 -26.73 7.16
C GLU A 2 -7.17 -25.33 7.41
N ASP A 3 -7.08 -24.85 8.66
CA ASP A 3 -7.56 -23.51 9.00
C ASP A 3 -6.52 -22.47 8.57
N TYR A 4 -6.51 -22.19 7.27
CA TYR A 4 -5.66 -21.18 6.65
C TYR A 4 -5.87 -19.78 7.27
N THR A 5 -6.98 -19.56 7.97
CA THR A 5 -7.25 -18.32 8.71
C THR A 5 -6.26 -18.13 9.85
N LEU A 6 -5.98 -19.20 10.61
CA LEU A 6 -5.02 -19.12 11.72
C LEU A 6 -3.60 -18.90 11.21
N PHE A 7 -3.27 -19.56 10.09
CA PHE A 7 -2.00 -19.35 9.40
C PHE A 7 -1.85 -17.91 8.91
N LEU A 8 -2.83 -17.36 8.18
CA LEU A 8 -2.82 -15.97 7.74
C LEU A 8 -2.71 -14.99 8.91
N LYS A 9 -3.49 -15.19 9.98
CA LYS A 9 -3.40 -14.36 11.20
C LYS A 9 -2.01 -14.39 11.82
N SER A 10 -1.33 -15.53 11.80
CA SER A 10 0.05 -15.62 12.30
C SER A 10 1.02 -14.80 11.46
N LEU A 11 0.82 -14.74 10.14
CA LEU A 11 1.64 -13.93 9.22
C LEU A 11 1.37 -12.44 9.39
N LEU A 12 0.10 -12.04 9.55
CA LEU A 12 -0.29 -10.63 9.71
C LEU A 12 0.20 -9.98 11.01
N LYS A 13 0.59 -10.78 12.01
CA LYS A 13 1.20 -10.31 13.26
C LYS A 13 2.67 -9.94 13.11
N LYS A 14 3.33 -10.36 12.02
CA LYS A 14 4.73 -10.05 11.76
C LYS A 14 4.84 -8.64 11.14
N ASP A 15 5.96 -7.98 11.40
CA ASP A 15 6.29 -6.76 10.65
C ASP A 15 6.54 -7.11 9.18
N MET A 16 6.14 -6.22 8.26
CA MET A 16 6.25 -6.45 6.81
C MET A 16 7.69 -6.75 6.34
N LYS A 17 8.70 -6.20 7.01
CA LYS A 17 10.12 -6.45 6.74
C LYS A 17 10.57 -7.87 7.13
N ASP A 18 9.86 -8.51 8.07
CA ASP A 18 10.19 -9.81 8.64
C ASP A 18 9.36 -10.93 7.98
N ILE A 19 8.51 -10.58 7.02
CA ILE A 19 7.78 -11.57 6.25
C ILE A 19 8.63 -12.01 5.05
N GLU A 20 9.25 -13.16 5.21
CA GLU A 20 9.70 -13.93 4.07
C GLU A 20 8.45 -14.36 3.28
N THR A 21 8.31 -13.87 2.06
CA THR A 21 7.29 -14.37 1.13
C THR A 21 7.73 -15.77 0.67
N GLU A 22 7.63 -16.75 1.56
CA GLU A 22 7.76 -18.17 1.26
C GLU A 22 6.88 -18.46 0.03
N ALA A 23 7.24 -19.45 -0.77
CA ALA A 23 6.47 -19.82 -1.95
C ALA A 23 5.10 -20.39 -1.54
N LEU A 24 4.14 -19.51 -1.23
CA LEU A 24 2.74 -19.87 -1.04
C LEU A 24 2.28 -20.59 -2.30
N SER A 25 1.65 -21.75 -2.12
CA SER A 25 1.04 -22.46 -3.23
C SER A 25 -0.01 -21.57 -3.92
N GLU A 26 -0.21 -21.78 -5.21
CA GLU A 26 -1.14 -20.96 -5.99
C GLU A 26 -2.58 -21.03 -5.45
N ASN A 27 -2.97 -22.17 -4.89
CA ASN A 27 -4.28 -22.32 -4.24
C ASN A 27 -4.38 -21.47 -2.97
N LEU A 28 -3.32 -21.43 -2.15
CA LEU A 28 -3.32 -20.65 -0.92
C LEU A 28 -3.32 -19.14 -1.21
N LYS A 29 -2.60 -18.70 -2.25
CA LYS A 29 -2.66 -17.32 -2.72
C LYS A 29 -4.08 -16.91 -3.11
N LYS A 30 -4.80 -17.75 -3.86
CA LYS A 30 -6.19 -17.46 -4.24
C LYS A 30 -7.12 -17.33 -3.05
N GLU A 31 -6.97 -18.19 -2.04
CA GLU A 31 -7.77 -18.09 -0.81
C GLU A 31 -7.41 -16.85 0.02
N PHE A 32 -6.14 -16.48 0.07
CA PHE A 32 -5.69 -15.26 0.73
C PHE A 32 -6.16 -14.00 0.01
N ASP A 33 -6.12 -13.97 -1.33
CA ASP A 33 -6.65 -12.86 -2.13
C ASP A 33 -8.16 -12.68 -1.90
N LYS A 34 -8.94 -13.78 -1.88
CA LYS A 34 -10.37 -13.72 -1.51
C LYS A 34 -10.56 -13.16 -0.09
N THR A 35 -9.70 -13.57 0.84
CA THR A 35 -9.74 -13.08 2.23
C THR A 35 -9.42 -11.58 2.29
N ALA A 36 -8.47 -11.11 1.49
CA ALA A 36 -8.14 -9.70 1.35
C ALA A 36 -9.34 -8.90 0.82
N GLU A 37 -10.03 -9.37 -0.22
CA GLU A 37 -11.25 -8.70 -0.71
C GLU A 37 -12.33 -8.62 0.38
N ASN A 38 -12.51 -9.69 1.17
CA ASN A 38 -13.44 -9.67 2.31
C ASN A 38 -13.02 -8.68 3.41
N MET A 39 -11.72 -8.49 3.63
CA MET A 39 -11.19 -7.47 4.54
C MET A 39 -11.46 -6.06 4.02
N LEU A 40 -11.30 -5.83 2.71
CA LEU A 40 -11.58 -4.55 2.06
C LEU A 40 -13.05 -4.14 2.17
N LEU A 41 -13.98 -5.10 2.05
CA LEU A 41 -15.41 -4.85 2.28
C LEU A 41 -15.72 -4.37 3.71
N LYS A 42 -14.86 -4.70 4.67
CA LYS A 42 -14.96 -4.32 6.09
C LYS A 42 -14.05 -3.15 6.45
N GLU A 43 -13.41 -2.53 5.46
CA GLU A 43 -12.44 -1.44 5.63
C GLU A 43 -11.20 -1.79 6.47
N PHE A 44 -10.86 -3.08 6.58
CA PHE A 44 -9.61 -3.55 7.19
C PHE A 44 -8.46 -3.41 6.17
N TYR A 45 -8.14 -2.15 5.84
CA TYR A 45 -7.21 -1.82 4.76
C TYR A 45 -5.78 -2.29 5.04
N GLU A 46 -5.30 -2.18 6.28
CA GLU A 46 -3.93 -2.56 6.61
C GLU A 46 -3.73 -4.08 6.43
N GLU A 47 -4.62 -4.89 6.97
CA GLU A 47 -4.60 -6.34 6.86
C GLU A 47 -4.78 -6.80 5.41
N ALA A 48 -5.68 -6.15 4.66
CA ALA A 48 -5.86 -6.44 3.24
C ALA A 48 -4.60 -6.14 2.42
N ILE A 49 -3.97 -4.98 2.65
CA ILE A 49 -2.73 -4.58 1.96
C ILE A 49 -1.60 -5.57 2.27
N LYS A 50 -1.42 -5.95 3.55
CA LYS A 50 -0.45 -6.97 3.95
C LYS A 50 -0.74 -8.31 3.27
N THR A 51 -2.00 -8.72 3.22
CA THR A 51 -2.41 -9.98 2.57
C THR A 51 -2.12 -9.97 1.06
N LEU A 52 -2.43 -8.89 0.35
CA LEU A 52 -2.13 -8.77 -1.08
C LEU A 52 -0.62 -8.72 -1.36
N TYR A 53 0.17 -8.14 -0.46
CA TYR A 53 1.62 -8.18 -0.55
C TYR A 53 2.17 -9.60 -0.37
N LEU A 54 1.67 -10.34 0.63
CA LEU A 54 2.02 -11.74 0.89
C LEU A 54 1.80 -12.62 -0.35
N THR A 55 0.69 -12.43 -1.04
CA THR A 55 0.35 -13.18 -2.26
C THR A 55 1.05 -12.66 -3.51
N LYS A 56 1.79 -11.55 -3.41
CA LYS A 56 2.44 -10.82 -4.51
C LYS A 56 1.45 -10.31 -5.56
N ASN A 57 0.22 -9.98 -5.16
CA ASN A 57 -0.81 -9.43 -6.03
C ASN A 57 -0.63 -7.90 -6.19
N PHE A 58 0.50 -7.50 -6.78
CA PHE A 58 0.89 -6.09 -6.92
C PHE A 58 -0.06 -5.30 -7.83
N GLU A 59 -0.62 -5.93 -8.86
CA GLU A 59 -1.60 -5.28 -9.73
C GLU A 59 -2.88 -4.90 -8.97
N ARG A 60 -3.34 -5.79 -8.07
CA ARG A 60 -4.47 -5.46 -7.19
C ARG A 60 -4.11 -4.35 -6.19
N LEU A 61 -2.89 -4.36 -5.63
CA LEU A 61 -2.40 -3.29 -4.75
C LEU A 61 -2.43 -1.92 -5.46
N LYS A 62 -1.93 -1.83 -6.70
CA LYS A 62 -1.97 -0.58 -7.47
C LYS A 62 -3.41 -0.09 -7.69
N LYS A 63 -4.30 -0.99 -8.09
CA LYS A 63 -5.73 -0.66 -8.25
C LYS A 63 -6.36 -0.18 -6.94
N LEU A 64 -6.08 -0.87 -5.84
CA LEU A 64 -6.55 -0.49 -4.51
C LEU A 64 -6.00 0.89 -4.11
N GLY A 65 -4.72 1.17 -4.39
CA GLY A 65 -4.12 2.48 -4.16
C GLY A 65 -4.90 3.61 -4.84
N HIS A 66 -5.29 3.43 -6.10
CA HIS A 66 -6.14 4.40 -6.80
C HIS A 66 -7.53 4.53 -6.18
N GLU A 67 -8.17 3.43 -5.81
CA GLU A 67 -9.46 3.42 -5.11
C GLU A 67 -9.38 4.15 -3.75
N LEU A 68 -8.25 4.04 -3.05
CA LEU A 68 -8.05 4.70 -1.76
C LEU A 68 -7.76 6.20 -1.90
N ILE A 69 -7.10 6.63 -2.97
CA ILE A 69 -6.98 8.06 -3.29
C ILE A 69 -8.37 8.69 -3.44
N THR A 70 -9.27 8.06 -4.22
CA THR A 70 -10.62 8.62 -4.44
C THR A 70 -11.46 8.65 -3.17
N LYS A 71 -11.20 7.75 -2.21
CA LYS A 71 -11.81 7.74 -0.88
C LYS A 71 -11.10 8.63 0.16
N ASN A 72 -10.08 9.39 -0.27
CA ASN A 72 -9.23 10.21 0.60
C ASN A 72 -8.56 9.42 1.75
N LYS A 73 -8.25 8.14 1.52
CA LYS A 73 -7.54 7.26 2.47
C LYS A 73 -6.05 7.21 2.12
N LEU A 74 -5.41 8.38 2.14
CA LEU A 74 -4.09 8.60 1.52
C LEU A 74 -2.96 7.79 2.16
N GLY A 75 -2.95 7.61 3.48
CA GLY A 75 -1.96 6.77 4.16
C GLY A 75 -1.99 5.31 3.72
N HIS A 76 -3.19 4.75 3.49
CA HIS A 76 -3.34 3.40 2.96
C HIS A 76 -2.96 3.35 1.47
N ALA A 77 -3.32 4.37 0.67
CA ALA A 77 -2.90 4.46 -0.73
C ALA A 77 -1.38 4.51 -0.88
N TYR A 78 -0.69 5.29 -0.03
CA TYR A 78 0.77 5.35 0.05
C TYR A 78 1.36 3.95 0.25
N ASN A 79 0.83 3.20 1.22
CA ASN A 79 1.30 1.84 1.50
C ASN A 79 1.08 0.89 0.32
N CYS A 80 -0.07 0.97 -0.37
CA CYS A 80 -0.31 0.19 -1.58
C CYS A 80 0.78 0.41 -2.63
N PHE A 81 1.06 1.65 -2.99
CA PHE A 81 2.05 1.97 -4.03
C PHE A 81 3.48 1.71 -3.57
N LYS A 82 3.79 1.94 -2.29
CA LYS A 82 5.08 1.58 -1.71
C LYS A 82 5.37 0.08 -1.85
N TYR A 83 4.42 -0.76 -1.44
CA TYR A 83 4.60 -2.21 -1.51
C TYR A 83 4.54 -2.78 -2.92
N ALA A 84 3.82 -2.11 -3.83
CA ALA A 84 3.84 -2.44 -5.25
C ALA A 84 5.04 -1.84 -6.02
N ASN A 85 5.89 -1.05 -5.35
CA ASN A 85 6.98 -0.28 -5.94
C ASN A 85 6.55 0.58 -7.15
N ASP A 86 5.38 1.21 -7.04
CA ASP A 86 4.76 2.00 -8.11
C ASP A 86 5.03 3.50 -7.91
N LYS A 87 6.07 4.01 -8.58
CA LYS A 87 6.48 5.42 -8.53
C LYS A 87 5.40 6.36 -9.06
N GLN A 88 4.73 5.99 -10.15
CA GLN A 88 3.67 6.82 -10.75
C GLN A 88 2.43 6.90 -9.83
N GLY A 89 2.07 5.78 -9.21
CA GLY A 89 1.04 5.76 -8.18
C GLY A 89 1.41 6.64 -6.98
N MET A 90 2.68 6.62 -6.57
CA MET A 90 3.18 7.45 -5.49
C MET A 90 3.15 8.96 -5.82
N ASP A 91 3.45 9.37 -7.05
CA ASP A 91 3.28 10.77 -7.48
C ASP A 91 1.83 11.26 -7.30
N LYS A 92 0.85 10.42 -7.66
CA LYS A 92 -0.58 10.74 -7.46
C LYS A 92 -0.97 10.87 -5.99
N VAL A 93 -0.33 10.09 -5.11
CA VAL A 93 -0.48 10.24 -3.66
C VAL A 93 0.14 11.56 -3.19
N GLY A 94 1.33 11.91 -3.69
CA GLY A 94 1.96 13.21 -3.44
C GLY A 94 1.04 14.38 -3.82
N GLU A 95 0.48 14.36 -5.02
CA GLU A 95 -0.48 15.37 -5.48
C GLU A 95 -1.72 15.45 -4.56
N ALA A 96 -2.23 14.30 -4.12
CA ALA A 96 -3.37 14.25 -3.22
C ALA A 96 -3.06 14.84 -1.84
N TYR A 97 -1.86 14.58 -1.30
CA TYR A 97 -1.41 15.19 -0.05
C TYR A 97 -1.26 16.72 -0.18
N ILE A 98 -0.72 17.22 -1.30
CA ILE A 98 -0.67 18.67 -1.56
C ILE A 98 -2.07 19.30 -1.56
N ARG A 99 -3.04 18.67 -2.22
CA ARG A 99 -4.44 19.15 -2.22
C ARG A 99 -5.04 19.19 -0.81
N ASN A 100 -4.57 18.33 0.09
CA ASN A 100 -4.98 18.29 1.50
C ASN A 100 -4.11 19.15 2.43
N ALA A 101 -3.17 19.93 1.88
CA ALA A 101 -2.17 20.71 2.63
C ALA A 101 -1.28 19.86 3.56
N GLU A 102 -1.12 18.57 3.28
CA GLU A 102 -0.25 17.64 4.01
C GLU A 102 1.16 17.61 3.40
N VAL A 103 1.88 18.72 3.49
CA VAL A 103 3.16 18.94 2.77
C VAL A 103 4.23 17.89 3.11
N ASP A 104 4.40 17.55 4.39
CA ASP A 104 5.43 16.57 4.81
C ASP A 104 5.17 15.17 4.23
N ASN A 105 3.89 14.78 4.15
CA ASN A 105 3.47 13.52 3.56
C ASN A 105 3.64 13.53 2.04
N ALA A 106 3.33 14.66 1.39
CA ALA A 106 3.58 14.84 -0.04
C ALA A 106 5.07 14.73 -0.36
N TYR A 107 5.93 15.38 0.41
CA TYR A 107 7.37 15.31 0.25
C TYR A 107 7.90 13.88 0.41
N SER A 108 7.41 13.15 1.41
CA SER A 108 7.75 11.74 1.61
C SER A 108 7.31 10.84 0.44
N ALA A 109 6.18 11.15 -0.19
CA ALA A 109 5.73 10.47 -1.40
C ALA A 109 6.63 10.79 -2.60
N TYR A 110 6.94 12.06 -2.84
CA TYR A 110 7.81 12.47 -3.95
C TYR A 110 9.26 11.98 -3.80
N LYS A 111 9.77 11.87 -2.56
CA LYS A 111 11.05 11.19 -2.30
C LYS A 111 11.02 9.73 -2.71
N PHE A 112 9.93 9.02 -2.43
CA PHE A 112 9.80 7.63 -2.82
C PHE A 112 9.66 7.46 -4.34
N SER A 113 8.93 8.35 -5.02
CA SER A 113 8.83 8.33 -6.49
C SER A 113 10.08 8.87 -7.20
N GLU A 114 11.02 9.46 -6.46
CA GLU A 114 12.21 10.15 -6.99
C GLU A 114 11.85 11.34 -7.90
N ASN A 115 10.72 12.01 -7.63
CA ASN A 115 10.28 13.17 -8.38
C ASN A 115 11.05 14.43 -7.94
N THR A 116 12.27 14.57 -8.45
CA THR A 116 13.20 15.64 -8.08
C THR A 116 12.64 17.05 -8.27
N GLU A 117 11.82 17.27 -9.30
CA GLU A 117 11.16 18.55 -9.54
C GLU A 117 10.24 18.94 -8.38
N MET A 118 9.35 18.03 -7.98
CA MET A 118 8.44 18.28 -6.87
C MET A 118 9.16 18.34 -5.52
N ILE A 119 10.22 17.54 -5.33
CA ILE A 119 11.07 17.63 -4.12
C ILE A 119 11.66 19.03 -3.97
N SER A 120 12.32 19.56 -5.01
CA SER A 120 12.91 20.90 -4.98
C SER A 120 11.86 21.98 -4.78
N PHE A 121 10.72 21.86 -5.46
CA PHE A 121 9.61 22.79 -5.28
C PHE A 121 9.15 22.85 -3.82
N LEU A 122 9.02 21.71 -3.15
CA LEU A 122 8.57 21.67 -1.75
C LEU A 122 9.64 22.19 -0.78
N GLU A 123 10.92 21.90 -1.02
CA GLU A 123 12.04 22.44 -0.25
C GLU A 123 12.12 23.97 -0.34
N GLU A 124 12.02 24.53 -1.55
CA GLU A 124 12.15 25.97 -1.73
C GLU A 124 10.98 26.77 -1.13
N ASN A 125 9.77 26.19 -1.11
CA ASN A 125 8.55 26.92 -0.79
C ASN A 125 7.97 26.60 0.60
N PHE A 126 8.21 25.41 1.14
CA PHE A 126 7.50 24.94 2.34
C PHE A 126 8.39 24.29 3.39
N ILE A 127 9.49 23.63 3.01
CA ILE A 127 10.34 22.87 3.93
C ILE A 127 11.67 23.61 4.09
N ARG A 128 11.85 24.31 5.22
CA ARG A 128 13.07 25.06 5.55
C ARG A 128 14.11 24.22 6.28
#